data_AF-A0A7L4TMC2-F1
#
_entry.id   AF-A0A7L4TMC2-F1
#
_cell.length_a   1.000
_cell.length_b   1.000
_cell.length_c   1.000
_cell.angle_alpha   90.00
_cell.angle_beta   90.00
_cell.angle_gamma   90.00
#
_symmetry.space_group_name_H-M   'P 1'
#
loop_
_entity.id
_entity.type
_entity.pdbx_description
1 polymer ?
#
loop_
_entity_poly.entity_id
_entity_poly.type
_entity_poly.pdbx_seq_one_letter_code
_entity_poly.pdbx_strand_id
1 'polypeptide(L)'
;MYSIANIIKKSQATIYVRFCFLAMIEIYNMESDEHNKALITLGKTIRKLREETTTFSQDKFGLEVDLSENQIRRIEKGQTNPTVKSLLKISKALNVNIKDLFLF
;
A
#
# COMPACT_ATOMS: atom_id res chain seq x y z
N MET A 1 2.80 43.40 -35.35
CA MET A 1 2.23 42.14 -35.87
C MET A 1 3.04 41.00 -35.28
N TYR A 2 2.51 40.22 -34.33
CA TYR A 2 3.26 39.08 -33.79
C TYR A 2 3.47 38.04 -34.90
N SER A 3 4.73 37.63 -35.13
CA SER A 3 5.05 36.61 -36.13
C SER A 3 4.43 35.27 -35.75
N ILE A 4 3.80 34.58 -36.71
CA ILE A 4 3.19 33.24 -36.56
C ILE A 4 4.15 32.25 -35.87
N ALA A 5 5.46 32.39 -36.12
CA ALA A 5 6.50 31.60 -35.46
C ALA A 5 6.52 31.71 -33.93
N ASN A 6 6.20 32.88 -33.36
CA ASN A 6 6.15 33.07 -31.90
C ASN A 6 4.91 32.42 -31.28
N ILE A 7 3.78 32.40 -32.00
CA ILE A 7 2.55 31.73 -31.55
C ILE A 7 2.76 30.21 -31.54
N ILE A 8 3.40 29.67 -32.59
CA ILE A 8 3.71 28.24 -32.69
C ILE A 8 4.69 27.81 -31.59
N LYS A 9 5.77 28.58 -31.32
CA LYS A 9 6.72 28.27 -30.23
C LYS A 9 6.06 28.28 -28.85
N LYS A 10 5.20 29.26 -28.57
CA LYS A 10 4.47 29.36 -27.29
C LYS A 10 3.43 28.24 -27.14
N SER A 11 2.76 27.86 -28.24
CA SER A 11 1.84 26.73 -28.30
C SER A 11 2.56 25.39 -28.06
N GLN A 12 3.68 25.14 -28.76
CA GLN A 12 4.54 23.97 -28.58
C GLN A 12 5.02 23.83 -27.12
N ALA A 13 5.50 24.91 -26.52
CA ALA A 13 5.91 24.91 -25.11
C ALA A 13 4.75 24.56 -24.18
N THR A 14 3.54 25.07 -24.46
CA THR A 14 2.34 24.78 -23.65
C THR A 14 1.90 23.32 -23.80
N ILE A 15 1.96 22.77 -25.01
CA ILE A 15 1.66 21.35 -25.28
C ILE A 15 2.66 20.44 -24.56
N TYR A 16 3.95 20.76 -24.61
CA TYR A 16 4.98 19.99 -23.94
C TYR A 16 4.80 20.01 -22.41
N VAL A 17 4.53 21.19 -21.82
CA VAL A 17 4.27 21.32 -20.38
C VAL A 17 3.02 20.53 -19.96
N ARG A 18 1.94 20.57 -20.77
CA ARG A 18 0.72 19.78 -20.54
C ARG A 18 0.99 18.28 -20.62
N PHE A 19 1.77 17.84 -21.60
CA PHE A 19 2.15 16.43 -21.78
C PHE A 19 3.00 15.94 -20.61
N CYS A 20 4.01 16.71 -20.19
CA CYS A 20 4.82 16.39 -19.02
C CYS A 20 3.98 16.32 -17.73
N PHE A 21 3.01 17.23 -17.57
CA PHE A 21 2.12 17.22 -16.41
C PHE A 21 1.22 15.98 -16.38
N LEU A 22 0.68 15.56 -17.53
CA LEU A 22 -0.10 14.32 -17.64
C LEU A 22 0.76 13.07 -17.37
N ALA A 23 1.96 13.00 -17.93
CA ALA A 23 2.91 11.91 -17.68
C ALA A 23 3.29 11.81 -16.19
N MET A 24 3.48 12.95 -15.51
CA MET A 24 3.72 12.99 -14.06
C MET A 24 2.54 12.45 -13.25
N ILE A 25 1.31 12.78 -13.65
CA ILE A 25 0.09 12.24 -13.02
C ILE A 25 0.00 10.73 -13.22
N GLU A 26 0.29 10.22 -14.42
CA GLU A 26 0.29 8.78 -14.70
C GLU A 26 1.34 8.03 -13.88
N ILE A 27 2.56 8.56 -13.78
CA ILE A 27 3.64 7.98 -12.96
C ILE A 27 3.23 7.94 -11.47
N TYR A 28 2.65 9.03 -10.97
CA TYR A 28 2.18 9.10 -9.58
C TYR A 28 1.05 8.11 -9.30
N ASN A 29 0.10 7.95 -10.22
CA ASN A 29 -1.00 6.99 -10.09
C ASN A 29 -0.48 5.55 -10.06
N MET A 30 0.49 5.21 -10.91
CA MET A 30 1.09 3.87 -10.96
C MET A 30 1.81 3.50 -9.66
N GLU A 31 2.55 4.43 -9.07
CA GLU A 31 3.20 4.21 -7.76
C GLU A 31 2.17 3.93 -6.66
N SER A 32 1.03 4.63 -6.68
CA SER A 32 -0.04 4.44 -5.69
C SER A 32 -0.73 3.06 -5.81
N ASP A 33 -0.86 2.53 -7.03
CA ASP A 33 -1.48 1.23 -7.29
C ASP A 33 -0.60 0.06 -6.81
N GLU A 34 0.72 0.16 -7.03
CA GLU A 34 1.67 -0.86 -6.58
C GLU A 34 1.76 -0.92 -5.05
N HIS A 35 1.87 0.23 -4.39
CA HIS A 35 1.87 0.31 -2.92
C HIS A 35 0.60 -0.27 -2.31
N ASN A 36 -0.57 0.05 -2.88
CA ASN A 36 -1.84 -0.52 -2.42
C ASN A 36 -1.90 -2.03 -2.62
N LYS A 37 -1.39 -2.54 -3.74
CA LYS A 37 -1.32 -3.98 -4.01
C LYS A 37 -0.46 -4.70 -2.98
N ALA A 38 0.71 -4.16 -2.64
CA ALA A 38 1.60 -4.75 -1.63
C ALA A 38 0.94 -4.85 -0.24
N LEU A 39 0.25 -3.77 0.20
CA LEU A 39 -0.47 -3.75 1.47
C LEU A 39 -1.63 -4.74 1.50
N ILE A 40 -2.40 -4.85 0.41
CA ILE A 40 -3.49 -5.82 0.29
C ILE A 40 -2.97 -7.25 0.37
N THR A 41 -1.87 -7.55 -0.33
CA THR A 41 -1.30 -8.91 -0.32
C THR A 41 -0.72 -9.26 1.04
N LEU A 42 0.04 -8.35 1.66
CA LEU A 42 0.52 -8.50 3.04
C LEU A 42 -0.63 -8.76 4.02
N GLY A 43 -1.70 -7.96 3.96
CA GLY A 43 -2.88 -8.12 4.81
C GLY A 43 -3.55 -9.48 4.65
N LYS A 44 -3.70 -9.95 3.40
CA LYS A 44 -4.25 -11.27 3.09
C LYS A 44 -3.37 -12.40 3.63
N THR A 45 -2.05 -12.30 3.49
CA THR A 45 -1.11 -13.29 4.03
C THR A 45 -1.17 -13.37 5.55
N ILE A 46 -1.20 -12.21 6.25
CA ILE A 46 -1.38 -12.17 7.70
C ILE A 46 -2.69 -12.84 8.12
N ARG A 47 -3.80 -12.54 7.43
CA ARG A 47 -5.10 -13.16 7.70
C ARG A 47 -5.06 -14.66 7.52
N LYS A 48 -4.49 -15.13 6.40
CA LYS A 48 -4.35 -16.55 6.10
C LYS A 48 -3.56 -17.26 7.19
N LEU A 49 -2.39 -16.72 7.55
CA LEU A 49 -1.56 -17.29 8.61
C LEU A 49 -2.31 -17.31 9.96
N ARG A 50 -3.07 -16.27 10.30
CA ARG A 50 -3.91 -16.29 11.52
C ARG A 50 -4.93 -17.43 11.49
N GLU A 51 -5.64 -17.59 10.39
CA GLU A 51 -6.68 -18.61 10.23
C GLU A 51 -6.10 -20.04 10.15
N GLU A 52 -4.85 -20.20 9.69
CA GLU A 52 -4.17 -21.50 9.58
C GLU A 52 -3.41 -21.91 10.85
N THR A 53 -2.82 -20.97 11.57
CA THR A 53 -1.95 -21.25 12.74
C THR A 53 -2.67 -21.13 14.08
N THR A 54 -3.84 -20.47 14.11
CA THR A 54 -4.59 -20.18 15.35
C THR A 54 -6.09 -20.34 15.18
N THR A 55 -6.82 -20.40 16.29
CA THR A 55 -8.29 -20.30 16.33
C THR A 55 -8.77 -18.89 16.65
N PHE A 56 -7.88 -17.88 16.60
CA PHE A 56 -8.19 -16.54 17.07
C PHE A 56 -9.10 -15.77 16.11
N SER A 57 -10.16 -15.18 16.66
CA SER A 57 -10.89 -14.09 16.01
C SER A 57 -9.99 -12.85 15.86
N GLN A 58 -10.38 -11.88 15.03
CA GLN A 58 -9.64 -10.62 14.89
C GLN A 58 -9.54 -9.85 16.21
N ASP A 59 -10.59 -9.92 17.04
CA ASP A 59 -10.61 -9.31 18.37
C ASP A 59 -9.64 -10.00 19.32
N LYS A 60 -9.72 -11.33 19.43
CA LYS A 60 -8.79 -12.11 20.26
C LYS A 60 -7.34 -11.92 19.80
N PHE A 61 -7.09 -11.94 18.49
CA PHE A 61 -5.76 -11.71 17.94
C PHE A 61 -5.24 -10.32 18.27
N GLY A 62 -6.10 -9.29 18.19
CA GLY A 62 -5.77 -7.93 18.63
C GLY A 62 -5.26 -7.89 20.06
N LEU A 63 -5.95 -8.57 20.99
CA LEU A 63 -5.50 -8.68 22.38
C LEU A 63 -4.11 -9.34 22.49
N GLU A 64 -3.85 -10.42 21.76
CA GLU A 64 -2.56 -11.12 21.78
C GLU A 64 -1.39 -10.27 21.26
N VAL A 65 -1.64 -9.41 20.27
CA VAL A 65 -0.60 -8.51 19.72
C VAL A 65 -0.64 -7.10 20.29
N ASP A 66 -1.48 -6.84 21.30
CA ASP A 66 -1.66 -5.52 21.91
C ASP A 66 -1.97 -4.46 20.83
N LEU A 67 -3.02 -4.73 20.05
CA LEU A 67 -3.65 -3.86 19.06
C LEU A 67 -5.18 -3.97 19.18
N SER A 68 -5.91 -2.94 18.78
CA SER A 68 -7.38 -3.02 18.71
C SER A 68 -7.85 -3.95 17.58
N GLU A 69 -9.02 -4.57 17.72
CA GLU A 69 -9.70 -5.32 16.64
C GLU A 69 -9.74 -4.51 15.35
N ASN A 70 -10.12 -3.23 15.44
CA ASN A 70 -10.20 -2.33 14.30
C ASN A 70 -8.84 -2.18 13.58
N GLN A 71 -7.73 -2.13 14.32
CA GLN A 71 -6.39 -2.08 13.73
C GLN A 71 -6.06 -3.39 13.00
N ILE A 72 -6.35 -4.54 13.61
CA ILE A 72 -6.17 -5.85 12.97
C ILE A 72 -7.00 -5.93 11.69
N ARG A 73 -8.27 -5.56 11.74
CA ARG A 73 -9.17 -5.58 10.57
C ARG A 73 -8.64 -4.69 9.44
N ARG A 74 -8.13 -3.50 9.76
CA ARG A 74 -7.54 -2.60 8.76
C ARG A 74 -6.24 -3.16 8.18
N ILE A 75 -5.39 -3.78 9.00
CA ILE A 75 -4.15 -4.44 8.55
C ILE A 75 -4.49 -5.59 7.61
N GLU A 76 -5.38 -6.51 8.01
CA GLU A 76 -5.74 -7.68 7.20
C GLU A 76 -6.45 -7.32 5.89
N LYS A 77 -7.08 -6.15 5.81
CA LYS A 77 -7.66 -5.60 4.58
C LYS A 77 -6.69 -4.77 3.74
N GLY A 78 -5.45 -4.55 4.20
CA GLY A 78 -4.47 -3.68 3.53
C GLY A 78 -4.82 -2.18 3.57
N GLN A 79 -5.68 -1.75 4.50
CA GLN A 79 -6.18 -0.38 4.62
C GLN A 79 -5.28 0.53 5.47
N THR A 80 -4.15 0.01 5.94
CA THR A 80 -3.17 0.75 6.73
C THR A 80 -1.79 0.18 6.48
N ASN A 81 -0.76 1.02 6.58
CA ASN A 81 0.62 0.58 6.61
C ASN A 81 1.01 0.18 8.05
N PRO A 82 1.13 -1.12 8.38
CA PRO A 82 1.56 -1.53 9.71
C PRO A 82 3.03 -1.17 9.94
N THR A 83 3.35 -0.72 11.15
CA THR A 83 4.76 -0.51 11.51
C THR A 83 5.51 -1.84 11.58
N VAL A 84 6.83 -1.80 11.41
CA VAL A 84 7.69 -2.98 11.62
C VAL A 84 7.50 -3.58 13.02
N LYS A 85 7.29 -2.74 14.06
CA LYS A 85 6.99 -3.19 15.42
C LYS A 85 5.70 -4.01 15.47
N SER A 86 4.64 -3.58 14.77
CA SER A 86 3.40 -4.33 14.66
C SER A 86 3.60 -5.68 13.96
N LEU A 87 4.35 -5.70 12.86
CA LEU A 87 4.67 -6.94 12.12
C LEU A 87 5.49 -7.94 12.96
N LEU A 88 6.41 -7.44 13.79
CA LEU A 88 7.16 -8.27 14.75
C LEU A 88 6.25 -8.86 15.82
N LYS A 89 5.28 -8.11 16.34
CA LYS A 89 4.29 -8.64 17.30
C LYS A 89 3.40 -9.70 16.64
N ILE A 90 2.92 -9.43 15.42
CA ILE A 90 2.09 -10.33 14.62
C ILE A 90 2.81 -11.66 14.37
N SER A 91 4.04 -11.63 13.83
CA SER A 91 4.81 -12.85 13.55
C SER A 91 5.06 -13.69 14.81
N LYS A 92 5.35 -13.04 15.95
CA LYS A 92 5.49 -13.73 17.24
C LYS A 92 4.19 -14.39 17.71
N ALA A 93 3.06 -13.67 17.66
CA ALA A 93 1.76 -14.22 18.09
C ALA A 93 1.27 -15.36 17.19
N LEU A 94 1.65 -15.36 15.91
CA LEU A 94 1.37 -16.43 14.96
C LEU A 94 2.41 -17.57 15.00
N ASN A 95 3.49 -17.42 15.78
CA ASN A 95 4.61 -18.36 15.84
C ASN A 95 5.24 -18.67 14.47
N VAL A 96 5.42 -17.64 13.65
CA VAL A 96 6.05 -17.72 12.31
C VAL A 96 7.26 -16.81 12.21
N ASN A 97 8.11 -16.99 11.20
CA ASN A 97 9.17 -16.03 10.92
C ASN A 97 8.57 -14.78 10.28
N ILE A 98 9.13 -13.60 10.58
CA ILE A 98 8.64 -12.33 10.00
C ILE A 98 8.67 -12.34 8.46
N LYS A 99 9.62 -13.04 7.85
CA LYS A 99 9.69 -13.18 6.38
C LYS A 99 8.48 -13.89 5.81
N ASP A 100 7.83 -14.77 6.58
CA ASP A 100 6.69 -15.56 6.13
C ASP A 100 5.46 -14.67 5.89
N LEU A 101 5.41 -13.49 6.51
CA LEU A 101 4.39 -12.47 6.23
C LEU A 101 4.47 -11.92 4.80
N PHE A 102 5.63 -12.08 4.15
CA PHE A 102 5.93 -11.56 2.81
C PHE A 102 6.10 -12.65 1.75
N LEU A 103 5.80 -13.91 2.08
CA LEU A 103 5.79 -15.01 1.10
C LEU A 103 4.44 -15.01 0.37
N PHE A 104 4.37 -14.24 -0.72
CA PHE A 104 3.21 -14.11 -1.58
C PHE A 104 3.58 -13.88 -3.05
#